data_AF-A0A8T3TPR3-F1
#
_entry.id   AF-A0A8T3TPR3-F1
#
_cell.length_a   1.000
_cell.length_b   1.000
_cell.length_c   1.000
_cell.angle_alpha   90.00
_cell.angle_beta   90.00
_cell.angle_gamma   90.00
#
_symmetry.space_group_name_H-M   'P 1'
#
loop_
_entity.id
_entity.type
_entity.pdbx_description
1 polymer ?
#
loop_
_entity_poly.entity_id
_entity_poly.type
_entity_poly.pdbx_seq_one_letter_code
_entity_poly.pdbx_strand_id
1 'polypeptide(L)'
;IGFIDEPVFLGQRSGLEFRVSHDGEPVEGLESTLEAEVIFDGQARDLPLSPRFGEPGAYRSIFFPTAAGPYTFHISGEIDGEAIDESFTSGPDTFSEVQDVTGGQFPVQFPSTGDLVRDAQAGAGAGTTATIALVLGAAGLLAGLVALGLTLARRRA
;
A
#
# COMPACT_ATOMS: atom_id res chain seq x y z
N ILE A 1 3.66 11.93 -13.57
CA ILE A 1 3.55 11.46 -12.16
C ILE A 1 2.83 10.13 -12.17
N GLY A 2 3.18 9.22 -11.27
CA GLY A 2 2.52 7.94 -11.14
C GLY A 2 3.13 7.09 -10.04
N PHE A 3 2.81 5.80 -10.06
CA PHE A 3 3.48 4.84 -9.21
C PHE A 3 4.84 4.40 -9.76
N ILE A 4 5.75 4.00 -8.89
CA ILE A 4 6.98 3.31 -9.29
C ILE A 4 6.62 1.93 -9.86
N ASP A 5 7.14 1.61 -11.05
CA ASP A 5 7.02 0.31 -11.73
C ASP A 5 5.57 -0.10 -12.05
N GLU A 6 4.83 0.75 -12.77
CA GLU A 6 3.44 0.46 -13.14
C GLU A 6 3.27 -0.74 -14.12
N PRO A 7 2.15 -1.51 -14.01
CA PRO A 7 1.10 -1.39 -13.01
C PRO A 7 1.50 -1.97 -11.65
N VAL A 8 0.96 -1.41 -10.57
CA VAL A 8 1.25 -1.87 -9.21
C VAL A 8 0.19 -2.86 -8.75
N PHE A 9 0.64 -4.01 -8.26
CA PHE A 9 -0.23 -4.94 -7.56
C PHE A 9 -0.05 -4.84 -6.04
N LEU A 10 -1.13 -5.10 -5.30
CA LEU A 10 -1.15 -5.05 -3.83
C LEU A 10 0.01 -5.83 -3.21
N GLY A 11 0.69 -5.20 -2.24
CA GLY A 11 1.81 -5.79 -1.52
C GLY A 11 3.15 -5.76 -2.26
N GLN A 12 3.20 -5.33 -3.52
CA GLN A 12 4.46 -5.08 -4.22
C GLN A 12 5.15 -3.81 -3.69
N ARG A 13 6.47 -3.80 -3.77
CA ARG A 13 7.26 -2.59 -3.53
C ARG A 13 6.95 -1.60 -4.64
N SER A 14 6.41 -0.44 -4.29
CA SER A 14 6.18 0.66 -5.23
C SER A 14 6.36 1.99 -4.50
N GLY A 15 5.61 3.01 -4.88
CA GLY A 15 5.63 4.33 -4.27
C GLY A 15 5.31 5.43 -5.26
N LEU A 16 5.38 6.68 -4.82
CA LEU A 16 5.28 7.85 -5.70
C LEU A 16 6.52 7.94 -6.59
N GLU A 17 6.33 8.23 -7.88
CA GLU A 17 7.34 8.80 -8.74
C GLU A 17 6.80 9.98 -9.57
N PHE A 18 7.64 10.98 -9.78
CA PHE A 18 7.34 12.09 -10.68
C PHE A 18 8.62 12.69 -11.25
N ARG A 19 8.47 13.46 -12.32
CA ARG A 19 9.54 14.22 -12.95
C ARG A 19 9.08 15.66 -13.14
N VAL A 20 9.97 16.61 -12.87
CA VAL A 20 9.75 18.04 -13.07
C VAL A 20 10.75 18.56 -14.09
N SER A 21 10.26 19.37 -15.03
CA SER A 21 11.07 20.05 -16.02
C SER A 21 10.51 21.43 -16.32
N HIS A 22 11.38 22.40 -16.58
CA HIS A 22 11.06 23.74 -17.04
C HIS A 22 11.68 23.89 -18.44
N ASP A 23 10.89 24.20 -19.47
CA ASP A 23 11.36 24.36 -20.86
C ASP A 23 12.15 23.18 -21.46
N GLY A 24 12.00 21.99 -20.86
CA GLY A 24 12.71 20.77 -21.27
C GLY A 24 13.95 20.49 -20.44
N GLU A 25 14.39 21.42 -19.60
CA GLU A 25 15.45 21.22 -18.62
C GLU A 25 14.91 20.57 -17.33
N PRO A 26 15.60 19.56 -16.77
CA PRO A 26 15.20 18.95 -15.50
C PRO A 26 15.37 19.92 -14.33
N VAL A 27 14.41 19.94 -13.40
CA VAL A 27 14.49 20.76 -12.18
C VAL A 27 14.95 19.89 -11.00
N GLU A 28 16.12 20.20 -10.44
CA GLU A 28 16.77 19.44 -9.36
C GLU A 28 16.61 20.11 -7.99
N GLY A 29 16.83 19.37 -6.89
CA GLY A 29 16.81 19.89 -5.52
C GLY A 29 15.42 20.03 -4.89
N LEU A 30 14.37 19.56 -5.57
CA LEU A 30 12.98 19.68 -5.11
C LEU A 30 12.68 18.79 -3.89
N GLU A 31 13.54 17.84 -3.53
CA GLU A 31 13.41 17.08 -2.28
C GLU A 31 13.52 17.94 -1.02
N SER A 32 14.03 19.17 -1.14
CA SER A 32 14.15 20.13 -0.04
C SER A 32 13.07 21.22 -0.04
N THR A 33 12.31 21.35 -1.14
CA THR A 33 11.32 22.42 -1.31
C THR A 33 9.90 21.91 -1.49
N LEU A 34 9.74 20.62 -1.82
CA LEU A 34 8.45 19.97 -1.98
C LEU A 34 8.19 18.98 -0.86
N GLU A 35 6.93 18.95 -0.45
CA GLU A 35 6.34 17.92 0.39
C GLU A 35 5.41 17.06 -0.48
N ALA A 36 5.30 15.78 -0.11
CA ALA A 36 4.38 14.88 -0.77
C ALA A 36 3.68 14.01 0.26
N GLU A 37 2.42 13.72 -0.02
CA GLU A 37 1.63 12.75 0.74
C GLU A 37 0.84 11.84 -0.20
N VAL A 38 0.54 10.65 0.30
CA VAL A 38 -0.40 9.73 -0.33
C VAL A 38 -1.68 9.66 0.49
N ILE A 39 -2.81 9.73 -0.21
CA ILE A 39 -4.14 9.69 0.36
C ILE A 39 -4.88 8.47 -0.19
N PHE A 40 -5.49 7.71 0.70
CA PHE A 40 -6.38 6.59 0.37
C PHE A 40 -7.51 6.54 1.38
N ASP A 41 -8.76 6.53 0.90
CA ASP A 41 -9.98 6.45 1.73
C ASP A 41 -9.97 7.45 2.92
N GLY A 42 -9.53 8.68 2.66
CA GLY A 42 -9.45 9.76 3.65
C GLY A 42 -8.30 9.65 4.65
N GLN A 43 -7.46 8.62 4.56
CA GLN A 43 -6.23 8.49 5.34
C GLN A 43 -5.04 9.03 4.54
N ALA A 44 -4.24 9.88 5.18
CA ALA A 44 -3.05 10.46 4.60
C ALA A 44 -1.77 9.88 5.22
N ARG A 45 -0.70 9.85 4.43
CA ARG A 45 0.65 9.48 4.87
C ARG A 45 1.69 10.31 4.13
N ASP A 46 2.60 10.92 4.90
CA ASP A 46 3.76 11.61 4.35
C ASP A 46 4.68 10.67 3.55
N LEU A 47 5.15 11.20 2.42
CA LEU A 47 6.03 10.53 1.48
C LEU A 47 7.35 11.30 1.38
N PRO A 48 8.39 10.93 2.15
CA PRO A 48 9.69 11.59 2.08
C PRO A 48 10.27 11.44 0.67
N LEU A 49 10.56 12.57 0.03
CA LEU A 49 11.07 12.60 -1.33
C LEU A 49 12.57 12.34 -1.38
N SER A 50 12.98 11.66 -2.45
CA SER A 50 14.39 11.43 -2.76
C SER A 50 14.61 11.56 -4.26
N PRO A 51 15.73 12.17 -4.70
CA PRO A 51 16.08 12.21 -6.11
C PRO A 51 16.41 10.80 -6.63
N ARG A 52 16.16 10.56 -7.91
CA ARG A 52 16.51 9.30 -8.59
C ARG A 52 17.91 9.41 -9.20
N PHE A 53 18.80 8.53 -8.75
CA PHE A 53 20.17 8.49 -9.25
C PHE A 53 20.21 8.21 -10.77
N GLY A 54 20.90 9.06 -11.52
CA GLY A 54 21.04 8.93 -12.96
C GLY A 54 19.83 9.42 -13.77
N GLU A 55 18.81 9.98 -13.12
CA GLU A 55 17.60 10.52 -13.75
C GLU A 55 17.34 11.94 -13.25
N PRO A 56 18.02 12.96 -13.81
CA PRO A 56 17.84 14.35 -13.42
C PRO A 56 16.37 14.79 -13.45
N GLY A 57 15.98 15.57 -12.45
CA GLY A 57 14.61 16.07 -12.28
C GLY A 57 13.56 15.01 -11.91
N ALA A 58 13.97 13.76 -11.68
CA ALA A 58 13.06 12.70 -11.25
C ALA A 58 13.19 12.43 -9.75
N TYR A 59 12.04 12.28 -9.10
CA TYR A 59 11.90 12.10 -7.66
C TYR A 59 11.05 10.88 -7.37
N ARG A 60 11.26 10.31 -6.18
CA ARG A 60 10.46 9.19 -5.70
C ARG A 60 10.31 9.18 -4.19
N SER A 61 9.28 8.50 -3.73
CA SER A 61 9.15 8.02 -2.35
C SER A 61 8.60 6.61 -2.35
N ILE A 62 9.25 5.69 -1.63
CA ILE A 62 8.89 4.27 -1.65
C ILE A 62 7.89 3.97 -0.54
N PHE A 63 6.79 3.31 -0.89
CA PHE A 63 5.88 2.68 0.07
C PHE A 63 5.26 1.41 -0.54
N PHE A 64 4.53 0.66 0.28
CA PHE A 64 3.92 -0.60 -0.12
C PHE A 64 2.40 -0.44 0.00
N PRO A 65 1.68 -0.27 -1.12
CA PRO A 65 0.22 -0.22 -1.08
C PRO A 65 -0.35 -1.51 -0.49
N THR A 66 -1.24 -1.36 0.49
CA THR A 66 -1.88 -2.49 1.20
C THR A 66 -3.36 -2.63 0.87
N ALA A 67 -3.90 -1.77 0.03
CA ALA A 67 -5.26 -1.83 -0.48
C ALA A 67 -5.24 -1.62 -2.00
N ALA A 68 -6.19 -2.24 -2.69
CA ALA A 68 -6.40 -2.03 -4.11
C ALA A 68 -7.37 -0.86 -4.31
N GLY A 69 -7.31 -0.23 -5.48
CA GLY A 69 -8.15 0.89 -5.89
C GLY A 69 -7.41 2.21 -6.00
N PRO A 70 -8.15 3.34 -5.98
CA PRO A 70 -7.60 4.64 -6.30
C PRO A 70 -6.82 5.25 -5.14
N TYR A 71 -5.62 5.75 -5.45
CA TYR A 71 -4.78 6.55 -4.55
C TYR A 71 -4.63 7.96 -5.11
N THR A 72 -4.56 8.95 -4.21
CA THR A 72 -4.23 10.33 -4.58
C THR A 72 -2.84 10.67 -4.07
N PHE A 73 -1.99 11.21 -4.95
CA PHE A 73 -0.75 11.88 -4.56
C PHE A 73 -1.01 13.38 -4.49
N HIS A 74 -0.73 13.97 -3.34
CA HIS A 74 -0.77 15.41 -3.16
C HIS A 74 0.67 15.91 -2.99
N ILE A 75 1.04 16.94 -3.75
CA ILE A 75 2.38 17.53 -3.77
C ILE A 75 2.22 19.03 -3.59
N SER A 76 2.92 19.59 -2.62
CA SER A 76 2.87 21.01 -2.30
C SER A 76 4.27 21.55 -2.01
N GLY A 77 4.42 22.88 -2.09
CA GLY A 77 5.69 23.56 -1.83
C GLY A 77 6.00 24.62 -2.87
N GLU A 78 7.28 24.79 -3.21
CA GLU A 78 7.71 25.77 -4.21
C GLU A 78 8.66 25.16 -5.25
N ILE A 79 8.48 25.57 -6.51
CA ILE A 79 9.36 25.28 -7.65
C ILE A 79 9.77 26.62 -8.25
N ASP A 80 11.07 26.92 -8.30
CA ASP A 80 11.60 28.19 -8.84
C ASP A 80 10.97 29.47 -8.23
N GLY A 81 10.49 29.38 -6.97
CA GLY A 81 9.80 30.47 -6.26
C GLY A 81 8.31 30.62 -6.61
N GLU A 82 7.76 29.71 -7.41
CA GLU A 82 6.32 29.58 -7.64
C GLU A 82 5.73 28.50 -6.74
N ALA A 83 4.69 28.88 -5.99
CA ALA A 83 3.99 27.97 -5.10
C ALA A 83 3.15 26.96 -5.88
N ILE A 84 3.21 25.71 -5.46
CA ILE A 84 2.40 24.62 -5.99
C ILE A 84 1.61 23.93 -4.88
N ASP A 85 0.41 23.46 -5.23
CA ASP A 85 -0.50 22.69 -4.38
C ASP A 85 -1.38 21.88 -5.34
N GLU A 86 -0.94 20.66 -5.66
CA GLU A 86 -1.48 19.86 -6.75
C GLU A 86 -1.80 18.44 -6.29
N SER A 87 -2.96 17.95 -6.71
CA SER A 87 -3.45 16.60 -6.37
C SER A 87 -3.69 15.76 -7.63
N PHE A 88 -3.15 14.54 -7.63
CA PHE A 88 -3.22 13.60 -8.73
C PHE A 88 -3.81 12.28 -8.24
N THR A 89 -5.05 12.00 -8.63
CA THR A 89 -5.73 10.73 -8.30
C THR A 89 -5.52 9.72 -9.41
N SER A 90 -5.10 8.50 -9.08
CA SER A 90 -5.00 7.39 -10.03
C SER A 90 -6.37 7.04 -10.61
N GLY A 91 -6.41 6.68 -11.88
CA GLY A 91 -7.64 6.32 -12.57
C GLY A 91 -7.45 6.18 -14.08
N PRO A 92 -8.54 6.05 -14.85
CA PRO A 92 -8.49 5.82 -16.30
C PRO A 92 -7.78 6.92 -17.09
N ASP A 93 -7.80 8.15 -16.58
CA ASP A 93 -7.31 9.35 -17.28
C ASP A 93 -5.92 9.81 -16.77
N THR A 94 -5.35 9.15 -15.77
CA THR A 94 -4.08 9.55 -15.13
C THR A 94 -3.08 8.39 -15.10
N PHE A 95 -2.63 8.00 -13.92
CA PHE A 95 -1.78 6.83 -13.67
C PHE A 95 -2.62 5.68 -13.11
N SER A 96 -2.12 4.46 -13.17
CA SER A 96 -2.90 3.26 -12.89
C SER A 96 -3.27 3.14 -11.41
N GLU A 97 -4.50 2.71 -11.13
CA GLU A 97 -4.90 2.30 -9.78
C GLU A 97 -4.09 1.09 -9.31
N VAL A 98 -3.98 0.92 -7.98
CA VAL A 98 -3.37 -0.29 -7.42
C VAL A 98 -4.31 -1.46 -7.67
N GLN A 99 -3.79 -2.50 -8.32
CA GLN A 99 -4.57 -3.67 -8.72
C GLN A 99 -4.52 -4.78 -7.67
N ASP A 100 -5.60 -5.55 -7.61
CA ASP A 100 -5.59 -6.80 -6.88
C ASP A 100 -4.81 -7.88 -7.66
N VAL A 101 -4.11 -8.76 -6.95
CA VAL A 101 -3.34 -9.86 -7.54
C VAL A 101 -4.22 -11.02 -8.03
N THR A 102 -5.49 -11.12 -7.61
CA THR A 102 -6.38 -12.29 -7.78
C THR A 102 -6.56 -12.78 -9.22
N GLY A 103 -6.42 -11.92 -10.25
CA GLY A 103 -6.59 -12.34 -11.64
C GLY A 103 -5.37 -13.04 -12.28
N GLY A 104 -4.18 -12.87 -11.69
CA GLY A 104 -2.90 -13.26 -12.31
C GLY A 104 -2.13 -14.36 -11.59
N GLN A 105 -2.65 -14.90 -10.47
CA GLN A 105 -1.88 -15.87 -9.68
C GLN A 105 -1.85 -17.24 -10.38
N PHE A 106 -0.81 -18.00 -10.11
CA PHE A 106 -0.67 -19.39 -10.55
C PHE A 106 0.35 -20.09 -9.66
N PRO A 107 0.20 -21.38 -9.34
CA PRO A 107 -0.89 -22.29 -9.72
C PRO A 107 -2.13 -22.18 -8.82
N VAL A 108 -2.00 -21.52 -7.68
CA VAL A 108 -3.09 -21.37 -6.70
C VAL A 108 -3.55 -19.91 -6.71
N GLN A 109 -4.86 -19.72 -6.68
CA GLN A 109 -5.48 -18.41 -6.48
C GLN A 109 -5.74 -18.22 -5.00
N PHE A 110 -5.14 -17.19 -4.41
CA PHE A 110 -5.48 -16.74 -3.07
C PHE A 110 -6.62 -15.72 -3.12
N PRO A 111 -7.55 -15.73 -2.13
CA PRO A 111 -8.52 -14.64 -1.96
C PRO A 111 -7.81 -13.30 -1.78
N SER A 112 -8.46 -12.22 -2.21
CA SER A 112 -7.95 -10.87 -1.94
C SER A 112 -7.94 -10.55 -0.44
N THR A 113 -7.10 -9.60 -0.02
CA THR A 113 -7.13 -9.08 1.35
C THR A 113 -8.52 -8.55 1.71
N GLY A 114 -9.21 -7.91 0.77
CA GLY A 114 -10.57 -7.41 0.97
C GLY A 114 -11.60 -8.53 1.20
N ASP A 115 -11.48 -9.65 0.48
CA ASP A 115 -12.33 -10.83 0.69
C ASP A 115 -12.08 -11.45 2.07
N LEU A 116 -10.82 -11.58 2.47
CA LEU A 116 -10.46 -12.11 3.80
C LEU A 116 -11.02 -11.25 4.93
N VAL A 117 -10.97 -9.92 4.81
CA VAL A 117 -11.55 -9.00 5.80
C VAL A 117 -13.08 -9.14 5.86
N ARG A 118 -13.76 -9.20 4.70
CA ARG A 118 -15.21 -9.42 4.63
C ARG A 118 -15.62 -10.74 5.29
N ASP A 119 -14.94 -11.84 4.96
CA ASP A 119 -15.22 -13.16 5.51
C ASP A 119 -14.97 -13.21 7.03
N ALA A 120 -13.88 -12.58 7.50
CA ALA A 120 -13.59 -12.47 8.93
C ALA A 120 -14.65 -11.67 9.69
N GLN A 121 -15.14 -10.56 9.13
CA GLN A 121 -16.20 -9.74 9.73
C GLN A 121 -17.55 -10.48 9.74
N ALA A 122 -17.89 -11.20 8.67
CA ALA A 122 -19.09 -12.04 8.60
C ALA A 122 -19.04 -13.17 9.63
N GLY A 123 -17.88 -13.82 9.78
CA GLY A 123 -17.64 -14.85 10.80
C GLY A 123 -17.63 -14.33 12.23
N ALA A 124 -17.27 -13.06 12.46
CA ALA A 124 -17.34 -12.43 13.77
C ALA A 124 -18.78 -12.06 14.20
N GLY A 125 -19.66 -11.72 13.23
CA GLY A 125 -21.08 -11.44 13.46
C GLY A 125 -21.93 -12.70 13.70
N ALA A 126 -21.50 -13.85 13.18
CA ALA A 126 -22.10 -15.16 13.44
C ALA A 126 -21.35 -15.84 14.58
N GLY A 127 -21.85 -15.70 15.82
CA GLY A 127 -21.19 -16.21 17.02
C GLY A 127 -20.54 -17.59 16.87
N THR A 128 -19.21 -17.62 16.87
CA THR A 128 -18.32 -18.77 17.10
C THR A 128 -18.54 -20.01 16.22
N THR A 129 -17.77 -20.14 15.12
CA THR A 129 -16.83 -21.25 14.83
C THR A 129 -16.12 -20.95 13.50
N ALA A 130 -15.22 -19.96 13.49
CA ALA A 130 -14.30 -19.77 12.36
C ALA A 130 -12.88 -20.05 12.86
N THR A 131 -12.37 -21.23 12.54
CA THR A 131 -10.94 -21.52 12.68
C THR A 131 -10.22 -20.71 11.60
N ILE A 132 -9.94 -19.44 11.89
CA ILE A 132 -9.10 -18.61 11.02
C ILE A 132 -7.69 -19.19 11.10
N ALA A 133 -7.32 -20.01 10.12
CA ALA A 133 -5.94 -20.43 9.92
C ALA A 133 -5.14 -19.22 9.38
N LEU A 134 -4.69 -18.36 10.30
CA LEU A 134 -3.77 -17.26 10.05
C LEU A 134 -2.42 -17.81 9.55
N VAL A 135 -2.19 -17.79 8.24
CA VAL A 135 -0.90 -18.21 7.64
C VAL A 135 0.21 -17.15 7.77
N LEU A 136 -0.05 -15.97 8.34
CA LEU A 136 1.04 -15.04 8.69
C LEU A 136 1.65 -15.27 10.09
N GLY A 137 1.37 -16.42 10.72
CA GLY A 137 1.96 -16.87 11.97
C GLY A 137 1.97 -18.40 12.15
N ALA A 138 2.21 -19.16 11.07
CA ALA A 138 2.00 -20.61 11.02
C ALA A 138 2.97 -21.48 11.86
N ALA A 139 3.96 -20.91 12.55
CA ALA A 139 4.86 -21.68 13.44
C ALA A 139 4.59 -21.49 14.95
N GLY A 140 3.85 -20.45 15.36
CA GLY A 140 3.69 -20.11 16.79
C GLY A 140 2.31 -20.35 17.38
N LEU A 141 1.24 -20.21 16.59
CA LEU A 141 -0.13 -20.20 17.13
C LEU A 141 -0.75 -21.59 17.34
N LEU A 142 -0.21 -22.64 16.72
CA LEU A 142 -0.67 -24.01 16.94
C LEU A 142 -0.19 -24.61 18.28
N ALA A 143 0.89 -24.10 18.88
CA ALA A 143 1.34 -24.53 20.20
C ALA A 143 0.49 -23.94 21.35
N GLY A 144 -0.10 -22.75 21.15
CA GLY A 144 -0.90 -22.07 22.19
C GLY A 144 -2.27 -22.72 22.44
N LEU A 145 -2.94 -23.19 21.40
CA LEU A 145 -4.30 -23.74 21.52
C LEU A 145 -4.34 -25.19 22.05
N VAL A 146 -3.27 -25.97 21.83
CA VAL A 146 -3.17 -27.33 22.41
C VAL A 146 -2.83 -27.28 23.91
N ALA A 147 -2.00 -26.31 24.34
CA ALA A 147 -1.64 -26.13 25.75
C ALA A 147 -2.82 -25.68 26.63
N LEU A 148 -3.75 -24.90 26.08
CA LEU A 148 -4.95 -24.48 26.80
C LEU A 148 -5.98 -25.61 26.92
N GLY A 149 -6.09 -26.47 25.90
CA GLY A 149 -7.00 -27.64 25.93
C GLY A 149 -6.60 -28.71 26.95
N LEU A 150 -5.30 -29.01 27.07
CA LEU A 150 -4.80 -30.03 28.00
C LEU A 150 -4.79 -29.60 29.47
N THR A 151 -4.65 -28.31 29.76
CA THR A 151 -4.66 -27.77 31.13
C THR A 151 -6.06 -27.73 31.75
N LEU A 152 -7.10 -27.50 30.94
CA LEU A 152 -8.51 -27.54 31.38
C LEU A 152 -9.03 -28.96 31.60
N ALA A 153 -8.53 -29.95 30.84
CA ALA A 153 -8.91 -31.35 31.00
C ALA A 153 -8.34 -31.99 32.29
N ARG A 154 -7.14 -31.58 32.71
CA ARG A 154 -6.47 -32.13 33.90
C ARG A 154 -6.99 -31.56 35.23
N ARG A 155 -7.81 -30.51 35.19
CA ARG A 155 -8.40 -29.87 36.37
C ARG A 155 -9.81 -30.38 36.69
N ARG A 156 -10.36 -31.27 35.85
CA ARG A 156 -11.72 -31.85 35.96
C ARG A 156 -11.73 -33.38 36.10
N ALA A 157 -10.56 -34.02 36.25
CA ALA A 157 -10.41 -35.43 36.57
C ALA A 157 -9.80 -35.60 37.96
#